data_AF-A0A7J7QXG3-F1
#
_entry.id   AF-A0A7J7QXG3-F1
#
_cell.length_a   1.000
_cell.length_b   1.000
_cell.length_c   1.000
_cell.angle_alpha   90.00
_cell.angle_beta   90.00
_cell.angle_gamma   90.00
#
_symmetry.space_group_name_H-M   'P 1'
#
loop_
_entity.id
_entity.type
_entity.pdbx_description
1 polymer ?
#
loop_
_entity_poly.entity_id
_entity_poly.type
_entity_poly.pdbx_seq_one_letter_code
_entity_poly.pdbx_strand_id
1 'polypeptide(L)'
;MSSQIRQNYSTEVEAAVNRLANLHLRASYTYLSLGYYFDRDDVALEGVGHFFRELAEKKREGAEHPLGSTRVDPHLCDFLENHFLDEEVKLIKKMGDHLTNIRRLAGPQAGLGEYLFERLTLKHD
;
A
#
# COMPACT_ATOMS: atom_id res chain seq x y z
N MET A 1 33.94 5.37 10.34
CA MET A 1 34.53 4.97 9.05
C MET A 1 33.40 4.84 8.05
N SER A 2 33.48 5.48 6.89
CA SER A 2 32.50 5.31 5.80
C SER A 2 32.83 4.05 5.00
N SER A 3 31.80 3.43 4.41
CA SER A 3 31.97 2.27 3.53
C SER A 3 32.79 2.63 2.29
N GLN A 4 33.65 1.71 1.84
CA GLN A 4 34.52 1.89 0.67
C GLN A 4 33.72 2.10 -0.64
N ILE A 5 32.48 1.62 -0.69
CA ILE A 5 31.58 1.75 -1.85
C ILE A 5 30.68 2.99 -1.79
N ARG A 6 30.71 3.76 -0.69
CA ARG A 6 29.83 4.91 -0.50
C ARG A 6 30.29 6.07 -1.39
N GLN A 7 29.54 6.32 -2.47
CA GLN A 7 29.77 7.44 -3.38
C GLN A 7 28.47 8.23 -3.54
N ASN A 8 28.54 9.56 -3.39
CA ASN A 8 27.41 10.46 -3.61
C ASN A 8 26.12 10.03 -2.87
N TYR A 9 26.24 9.64 -1.59
CA TYR A 9 25.12 9.21 -0.76
C TYR A 9 25.19 9.93 0.59
N SER A 10 24.40 11.00 0.73
CA SER A 10 24.45 11.84 1.92
C SER A 10 23.83 11.14 3.14
N THR A 11 24.19 11.61 4.34
CA THR A 11 23.63 11.12 5.59
C THR A 11 22.14 11.40 5.72
N GLU A 12 21.66 12.47 5.09
CA GLU A 12 20.25 12.86 5.06
C GLU A 12 19.43 11.88 4.20
N VAL A 13 19.95 11.51 3.02
CA VAL A 13 19.31 10.52 2.14
C VAL A 13 19.29 9.14 2.80
N GLU A 14 20.38 8.75 3.46
CA GLU A 14 20.43 7.51 4.25
C GLU A 14 19.35 7.48 5.34
N ALA A 15 19.22 8.56 6.11
CA ALA A 15 18.19 8.67 7.12
C ALA A 15 16.77 8.67 6.50
N ALA A 16 16.58 9.30 5.35
CA ALA A 16 15.29 9.34 4.65
C ALA A 16 14.88 7.95 4.14
N VAL A 17 15.79 7.20 3.51
CA VAL A 17 15.55 5.82 3.05
C VAL A 17 15.18 4.92 4.23
N ASN A 18 15.90 5.02 5.34
CA ASN A 18 15.59 4.25 6.55
C ASN A 18 14.21 4.59 7.13
N ARG A 19 13.82 5.88 7.12
CA ARG A 19 12.47 6.29 7.54
C ARG A 19 11.41 5.77 6.58
N LEU A 20 11.65 5.82 5.27
CA LEU A 20 10.74 5.35 4.25
C LEU A 20 10.50 3.83 4.37
N ALA A 21 11.56 3.03 4.51
CA ALA A 21 11.44 1.59 4.73
C ALA A 21 10.59 1.25 5.97
N ASN A 22 10.82 1.95 7.09
CA ASN A 22 10.00 1.79 8.30
C ASN A 22 8.53 2.18 8.07
N LEU A 23 8.27 3.24 7.30
CA LEU A 23 6.91 3.66 6.97
C LEU A 23 6.17 2.59 6.16
N HIS A 24 6.83 2.01 5.14
CA HIS A 24 6.26 0.94 4.33
C HIS A 24 5.99 -0.34 5.14
N LEU A 25 6.91 -0.74 6.04
CA LEU A 25 6.69 -1.86 6.95
C LEU A 25 5.50 -1.62 7.88
N ARG A 26 5.36 -0.40 8.43
CA ARG A 26 4.22 -0.05 9.28
C ARG A 26 2.90 -0.04 8.50
N ALA A 27 2.91 0.46 7.26
CA ALA A 27 1.76 0.41 6.38
C ALA A 27 1.36 -1.03 6.07
N SER A 28 2.34 -1.88 5.72
CA SER A 28 2.14 -3.32 5.50
C SER A 28 1.45 -3.99 6.69
N TYR A 29 1.98 -3.77 7.91
CA TYR A 29 1.39 -4.32 9.13
C TYR A 29 -0.05 -3.84 9.37
N THR A 30 -0.33 -2.56 9.09
CA THR A 30 -1.67 -1.98 9.23
C THR A 30 -2.65 -2.61 8.25
N TYR A 31 -2.26 -2.78 6.99
CA TYR A 31 -3.09 -3.44 5.98
C TYR A 31 -3.28 -4.93 6.29
N LEU A 32 -2.26 -5.63 6.79
CA LEU A 32 -2.39 -7.01 7.21
C LEU A 32 -3.44 -7.15 8.34
N SER A 33 -3.38 -6.26 9.34
CA SER A 33 -4.36 -6.22 10.42
C SER A 33 -5.77 -5.95 9.90
N LEU A 34 -5.94 -5.08 8.90
CA LEU A 34 -7.23 -4.82 8.27
C LEU A 34 -7.72 -6.04 7.50
N GLY A 35 -6.86 -6.70 6.73
CA GLY A 35 -7.20 -7.92 5.98
C GLY A 35 -7.83 -8.97 6.89
N TYR A 36 -7.14 -9.32 7.98
CA TYR A 36 -7.64 -10.29 8.96
C TYR A 36 -8.90 -9.84 9.71
N TYR A 37 -9.10 -8.53 9.90
CA TYR A 37 -10.34 -8.02 10.49
C TYR A 37 -11.56 -8.33 9.60
N PHE A 38 -11.42 -8.15 8.29
CA PHE A 38 -12.50 -8.38 7.32
C PHE A 38 -12.76 -9.86 7.03
N ASP A 39 -11.78 -10.73 7.27
CA ASP A 39 -11.92 -12.20 7.15
C ASP A 39 -12.71 -12.85 8.31
N ARG A 40 -12.97 -12.12 9.41
CA ARG A 40 -13.66 -12.69 10.57
C ARG A 40 -15.08 -13.17 10.22
N ASP A 41 -15.53 -14.24 10.86
CA ASP A 41 -16.85 -14.84 10.60
C ASP A 41 -18.02 -13.87 10.82
N ASP A 42 -17.88 -12.88 11.70
CA ASP A 42 -18.90 -11.87 12.00
C ASP A 42 -18.87 -10.65 11.07
N VAL A 43 -17.85 -10.53 10.22
CA VAL A 43 -17.71 -9.48 9.20
C VAL A 43 -17.88 -10.07 7.79
N ALA A 44 -17.16 -11.15 7.49
CA ALA A 44 -17.28 -11.98 6.28
C ALA A 44 -17.19 -11.22 4.94
N LEU A 45 -16.32 -10.21 4.85
CA LEU A 45 -16.04 -9.44 3.63
C LEU A 45 -14.70 -9.88 3.02
N GLU A 46 -14.68 -11.10 2.49
CA GLU A 46 -13.48 -11.82 2.03
C GLU A 46 -12.67 -11.07 0.95
N GLY A 47 -13.33 -10.39 0.02
CA GLY A 47 -12.75 -9.58 -1.04
C GLY A 47 -12.11 -8.32 -0.50
N VAL A 48 -12.72 -7.65 0.49
CA VAL A 48 -12.05 -6.57 1.26
C VAL A 48 -10.84 -7.13 2.00
N GLY A 49 -10.96 -8.30 2.61
CA GLY A 49 -9.87 -8.99 3.30
C GLY A 49 -8.69 -9.28 2.38
N HIS A 50 -8.97 -9.89 1.22
CA HIS A 50 -8.01 -10.18 0.17
C HIS A 50 -7.32 -8.91 -0.35
N PHE A 51 -8.09 -7.88 -0.67
CA PHE A 51 -7.56 -6.59 -1.13
C PHE A 51 -6.53 -6.02 -0.14
N PHE A 52 -6.84 -5.99 1.17
CA PHE A 52 -5.89 -5.47 2.15
C PHE A 52 -4.67 -6.39 2.35
N ARG A 53 -4.80 -7.70 2.21
CA ARG A 53 -3.64 -8.62 2.24
C ARG A 53 -2.71 -8.38 1.04
N GLU A 54 -3.26 -8.21 -0.16
CA GLU A 54 -2.47 -7.89 -1.35
C GLU A 54 -1.74 -6.54 -1.19
N LEU A 55 -2.39 -5.53 -0.61
CA LEU A 55 -1.74 -4.27 -0.28
C LEU A 55 -0.64 -4.43 0.77
N ALA A 56 -0.86 -5.28 1.78
CA ALA A 56 0.15 -5.55 2.79
C ALA A 56 1.42 -6.16 2.17
N GLU A 57 1.25 -7.08 1.22
CA GLU A 57 2.36 -7.70 0.49
C GLU A 57 3.09 -6.68 -0.38
N LYS A 58 2.37 -5.89 -1.19
CA LYS A 58 2.98 -4.82 -2.01
C LYS A 58 3.74 -3.80 -1.15
N LYS A 59 3.21 -3.40 0.01
CA LYS A 59 3.93 -2.50 0.93
C LYS A 59 5.16 -3.15 1.54
N ARG A 60 5.16 -4.46 1.76
CA ARG A 60 6.33 -5.20 2.25
C ARG A 60 7.42 -5.26 1.18
N GLU A 61 7.06 -5.58 -0.06
CA GLU A 61 7.98 -5.56 -1.21
C GLU A 61 8.58 -4.16 -1.43
N GLY A 62 7.75 -3.12 -1.34
CA GLY A 62 8.18 -1.73 -1.39
C GLY A 62 9.08 -1.30 -0.23
N ALA A 63 9.14 -2.03 0.89
CA ALA A 63 10.11 -1.80 1.96
C ALA A 63 11.47 -2.47 1.70
N GLU A 64 11.51 -3.50 0.87
CA GLU A 64 12.73 -4.25 0.51
C GLU A 64 13.47 -3.60 -0.66
N HIS A 65 12.73 -2.98 -1.59
CA HIS A 65 13.26 -2.30 -2.78
C HIS A 65 14.14 -1.03 -2.56
N PRO A 66 13.91 -0.17 -1.53
CA PRO A 66 14.72 1.03 -1.27
C PRO A 66 16.19 0.71 -0.94
N LEU A 67 16.50 -0.54 -0.61
CA LEU A 67 17.84 -1.01 -0.29
C LEU A 67 18.74 -1.17 -1.53
N GLY A 68 18.20 -0.99 -2.74
CA GLY A 68 18.91 -1.28 -4.00
C GLY A 68 19.45 -0.08 -4.80
N SER A 69 19.11 1.18 -4.48
CA SER A 69 19.45 2.32 -5.34
C SER A 69 20.30 3.35 -4.60
N THR A 70 21.58 3.02 -4.40
CA THR A 70 22.61 3.97 -3.99
C THR A 70 22.99 4.86 -5.16
N ARG A 71 22.50 6.10 -5.15
CA ARG A 71 23.20 7.34 -5.55
C ARG A 71 22.21 8.50 -5.37
N VAL A 72 22.70 9.68 -5.02
CA VAL A 72 22.01 10.95 -5.28
C VAL A 72 22.03 11.14 -6.79
N ASP A 73 21.10 10.45 -7.47
CA ASP A 73 21.09 10.18 -8.91
C ASP A 73 19.72 10.56 -9.46
N PRO A 74 19.63 11.19 -10.64
CA PRO A 74 18.43 11.13 -11.48
C PRO A 74 17.76 9.74 -11.49
N HIS A 75 18.54 8.66 -11.38
CA HIS A 75 18.05 7.28 -11.24
C HIS A 75 17.28 6.99 -9.93
N LEU A 76 17.56 7.65 -8.80
CA LEU A 76 16.75 7.49 -7.57
C LEU A 76 15.41 8.21 -7.72
N CYS A 77 15.39 9.41 -8.31
CA CYS A 77 14.14 10.09 -8.63
C CYS A 77 13.32 9.29 -9.64
N ASP A 78 13.94 8.80 -10.72
CA ASP A 78 13.30 7.95 -11.73
C ASP A 78 12.79 6.64 -11.10
N PHE A 79 13.55 6.03 -10.19
CA PHE A 79 13.12 4.83 -9.46
C PHE A 79 11.92 5.13 -8.53
N LEU A 80 11.95 6.21 -7.76
CA LEU A 80 10.84 6.60 -6.88
C LEU A 80 9.60 7.02 -7.69
N GLU A 81 9.79 7.73 -8.81
CA GLU A 81 8.70 8.13 -9.70
C GLU A 81 8.03 6.93 -10.37
N ASN A 82 8.83 6.01 -10.93
CA ASN A 82 8.32 4.89 -11.71
C ASN A 82 7.84 3.71 -10.85
N HIS A 83 8.48 3.44 -9.71
CA HIS A 83 8.15 2.26 -8.88
C HIS A 83 7.32 2.57 -7.64
N PHE A 84 7.30 3.82 -7.15
CA PHE A 84 6.57 4.16 -5.93
C PHE A 84 5.42 5.12 -6.23
N LEU A 85 5.69 6.26 -6.86
CA LEU A 85 4.70 7.33 -6.98
C LEU A 85 3.50 6.93 -7.87
N ASP A 86 3.73 6.27 -9.00
CA ASP A 86 2.63 5.82 -9.87
C ASP A 86 1.75 4.74 -9.21
N GLU A 87 2.36 3.77 -8.52
CA GLU A 87 1.63 2.73 -7.79
C GLU A 87 0.81 3.31 -6.64
N GLU A 88 1.38 4.25 -5.87
CA GLU A 88 0.68 4.92 -4.76
C GLU A 88 -0.49 5.77 -5.26
N VAL A 89 -0.33 6.51 -6.37
CA VAL A 89 -1.40 7.34 -6.94
C VAL A 89 -2.56 6.46 -7.46
N LYS A 90 -2.24 5.38 -8.17
CA LYS A 90 -3.24 4.40 -8.63
C LYS A 90 -3.98 3.76 -7.44
N LEU A 91 -3.26 3.44 -6.37
CA LEU A 91 -3.86 2.89 -5.15
C LEU A 91 -4.80 3.89 -4.48
N ILE A 92 -4.37 5.14 -4.30
CA ILE A 92 -5.19 6.19 -3.70
C ILE A 92 -6.46 6.41 -4.53
N LYS A 93 -6.34 6.42 -5.86
CA LYS A 93 -7.50 6.53 -6.75
C LYS A 93 -8.47 5.35 -6.57
N LYS A 94 -7.95 4.12 -6.57
CA LYS A 94 -8.76 2.90 -6.37
C LYS A 94 -9.49 2.94 -5.01
N MET A 95 -8.79 3.30 -3.94
CA MET A 95 -9.41 3.48 -2.61
C MET A 95 -10.48 4.58 -2.60
N GLY A 96 -10.24 5.71 -3.28
CA GLY A 96 -11.20 6.81 -3.40
C GLY A 96 -12.47 6.40 -4.15
N ASP A 97 -12.33 5.58 -5.19
CA ASP A 97 -13.46 5.03 -5.95
C ASP A 97 -14.28 4.05 -5.11
N HIS A 98 -13.61 3.14 -4.39
CA HIS A 98 -14.25 2.20 -3.47
C HIS A 98 -15.05 2.92 -2.38
N LEU A 99 -14.46 3.96 -1.78
CA LEU A 99 -15.11 4.76 -0.75
C LEU A 99 -16.32 5.54 -1.29
N THR A 100 -16.25 6.02 -2.52
CA THR A 100 -17.38 6.68 -3.19
C THR A 100 -18.51 5.67 -3.47
N ASN A 101 -18.19 4.47 -3.94
CA ASN A 101 -19.17 3.40 -4.16
C ASN A 101 -19.86 3.00 -2.87
N ILE A 102 -19.10 2.75 -1.79
CA ILE A 102 -19.65 2.40 -0.48
C ILE A 102 -20.57 3.52 0.03
N ARG A 103 -20.15 4.80 -0.04
CA ARG A 103 -21.00 5.93 0.40
C ARG A 103 -22.31 6.04 -0.35
N ARG A 104 -22.34 5.71 -1.65
CA ARG A 104 -23.58 5.69 -2.45
C ARG A 104 -24.50 4.54 -2.05
N LEU A 105 -23.92 3.45 -1.55
CA LEU A 105 -24.63 2.25 -1.12
C LEU A 105 -25.02 2.27 0.37
N ALA A 106 -24.47 3.19 1.16
CA ALA A 106 -24.69 3.37 2.61
C ALA A 106 -26.06 3.99 2.99
N GLY A 107 -27.12 3.71 2.22
CA GLY A 107 -28.49 4.15 2.51
C GLY A 107 -29.16 3.33 3.62
N PRO A 108 -30.51 3.35 3.73
CA PRO A 108 -31.28 2.56 4.71
C PRO A 108 -31.01 1.05 4.69
N GLN A 109 -30.35 0.55 3.64
CA GLN A 109 -29.94 -0.83 3.43
C GLN A 109 -28.42 -0.99 3.37
N ALA A 110 -27.66 -0.27 4.23
CA ALA A 110 -26.20 -0.27 4.24
C ALA A 110 -25.58 -1.69 4.15
N GLY A 111 -26.13 -2.67 4.86
CA GLY A 111 -25.65 -4.06 4.80
C GLY A 111 -25.83 -4.76 3.44
N LEU A 112 -26.92 -4.47 2.70
CA LEU A 112 -27.07 -4.97 1.33
C LEU A 112 -26.09 -4.28 0.38
N GLY A 113 -25.84 -2.99 0.61
CA GLY A 113 -24.87 -2.19 -0.13
C GLY A 113 -23.45 -2.74 -0.02
N GLU A 114 -23.00 -3.00 1.21
CA GLU A 114 -21.68 -3.59 1.50
C GLU A 114 -21.54 -4.98 0.88
N TYR A 115 -22.56 -5.85 1.02
CA TYR A 115 -22.55 -7.18 0.41
C TYR A 115 -22.49 -7.15 -1.12
N LEU A 116 -23.23 -6.24 -1.77
CA LEU A 116 -23.20 -6.10 -3.22
C LEU A 116 -21.85 -5.56 -3.71
N PHE A 117 -21.28 -4.58 -3.00
CA PHE A 117 -19.96 -4.04 -3.32
C PHE A 117 -18.87 -5.11 -3.25
N GLU A 118 -18.88 -5.89 -2.16
CA GLU A 118 -18.00 -7.04 -1.94
C GLU A 118 -18.11 -8.05 -3.11
N ARG A 119 -19.32 -8.44 -3.49
CA ARG A 119 -19.53 -9.45 -4.54
C ARG A 119 -19.26 -8.96 -5.96
N LEU A 120 -19.59 -7.71 -6.26
CA LEU A 120 -19.59 -7.21 -7.64
C LEU A 120 -18.34 -6.42 -8.00
N THR A 121 -17.63 -5.89 -7.00
CA THR A 121 -16.41 -5.09 -7.23
C THR A 121 -15.16 -5.82 -6.76
N LEU A 122 -15.14 -6.43 -5.56
CA LEU A 122 -13.91 -6.97 -5.00
C LEU A 122 -13.63 -8.43 -5.33
N LYS A 123 -14.66 -9.25 -5.55
CA LYS A 123 -14.49 -10.65 -6.00
C LYS A 123 -14.19 -10.80 -7.50
N HIS A 124 -14.27 -9.72 -8.26
CA HIS A 124 -14.13 -9.72 -9.72
C HIS A 124 -13.00 -8.82 -10.24
N ASP A 125 -12.30 -8.12 -9.34
CA ASP A 125 -11.06 -7.38 -9.61
C ASP A 125 -9.83 -8.24 -9.28
#